data_AF-A0A0P6WUL1-F1
#
_entry.id   AF-A0A0P6WUL1-F1
#
_cell.length_a   1.000
_cell.length_b   1.000
_cell.length_c   1.000
_cell.angle_alpha   90.00
_cell.angle_beta   90.00
_cell.angle_gamma   90.00
#
_symmetry.space_group_name_H-M   'P 1'
#
loop_
_entity.id
_entity.type
_entity.pdbx_description
1 polymer ?
#
loop_
_entity_poly.entity_id
_entity_poly.type
_entity_poly.pdbx_seq_one_letter_code
_entity_poly.pdbx_strand_id
1 'polypeptide(L)' 'MDAKVLQSVCRQVYQKHPEVRGATPKVKPQTRSTFLLIFEGKGTTANGQTIRHTIRAIVTADGKITKLTSSR' A
#
# COMPACT_ATOMS: atom_id res chain seq x y z
N MET A 1 -12.37 -5.36 -6.69
CA MET A 1 -11.36 -6.25 -6.07
C MET A 1 -12.02 -6.95 -4.89
N ASP A 2 -11.81 -8.26 -4.75
CA ASP A 2 -12.37 -9.05 -3.62
C ASP A 2 -11.65 -8.71 -2.30
N ALA A 3 -12.39 -8.69 -1.19
CA ALA A 3 -11.86 -8.37 0.13
C ALA A 3 -10.77 -9.35 0.61
N LYS A 4 -10.87 -10.65 0.27
CA LYS A 4 -9.86 -11.66 0.61
C LYS A 4 -8.53 -11.39 -0.12
N VAL A 5 -8.63 -11.04 -1.40
CA VAL A 5 -7.47 -10.68 -2.23
C VAL A 5 -6.83 -9.41 -1.68
N LEU A 6 -7.63 -8.40 -1.31
CA LEU A 6 -7.13 -7.16 -0.73
C LEU A 6 -6.38 -7.42 0.57
N GLN A 7 -6.93 -8.24 1.47
CA GLN A 7 -6.28 -8.56 2.74
C GLN A 7 -4.95 -9.30 2.54
N SER A 8 -4.87 -10.22 1.58
CA SER A 8 -3.63 -10.91 1.21
C SER A 8 -2.57 -9.93 0.71
N VAL A 9 -2.96 -9.01 -0.17
CA VAL A 9 -2.07 -7.98 -0.71
C VAL A 9 -1.60 -7.02 0.38
N CYS A 10 -2.49 -6.57 1.26
CA CYS A 10 -2.14 -5.74 2.41
C CYS A 10 -1.08 -6.43 3.28
N ARG A 11 -1.25 -7.73 3.57
CA ARG A 11 -0.28 -8.50 4.35
C ARG A 11 1.10 -8.51 3.69
N GLN A 12 1.16 -8.72 2.38
CA GLN A 12 2.42 -8.68 1.62
C GLN A 12 3.07 -7.30 1.65
N VAL A 13 2.27 -6.24 1.51
CA VAL A 13 2.78 -4.86 1.59
C VAL A 13 3.32 -4.56 2.97
N TYR A 14 2.61 -4.92 4.05
CA TYR A 14 3.07 -4.68 5.42
C TYR A 14 4.33 -5.46 5.80
N GLN A 15 4.56 -6.63 5.18
CA GLN A 15 5.80 -7.38 5.36
C GLN A 15 7.01 -6.66 4.76
N LYS A 16 6.82 -5.94 3.64
CA LYS A 16 7.89 -5.18 2.96
C LYS A 16 8.03 -3.75 3.46
N HIS A 17 6.92 -3.15 3.90
CA HIS A 17 6.80 -1.76 4.35
C HIS A 17 6.11 -1.72 5.72
N PRO A 18 6.84 -2.05 6.80
CA PRO A 18 6.28 -2.00 8.15
C PRO A 18 5.82 -0.60 8.56
N GLU A 19 6.33 0.46 7.94
CA GLU A 19 5.96 1.86 8.17
C GLU A 19 4.49 2.19 7.85
N VAL A 20 3.83 1.37 7.02
CA VAL A 20 2.39 1.49 6.72
C VAL A 20 1.57 0.35 7.32
N ARG A 21 2.14 -0.45 8.23
CA ARG A 21 1.44 -1.59 8.84
C ARG A 21 0.19 -1.14 9.57
N GLY A 22 -0.95 -1.74 9.21
CA GLY A 22 -2.26 -1.39 9.78
C GLY A 22 -2.95 -0.20 9.11
N ALA A 23 -2.30 0.48 8.14
CA ALA A 23 -2.96 1.51 7.35
C ALA A 23 -3.90 0.87 6.31
N THR A 24 -5.18 1.24 6.32
CA THR A 24 -6.14 0.81 5.31
C THR A 24 -5.81 1.49 3.98
N PRO A 25 -5.49 0.74 2.90
CA PRO A 25 -5.18 1.35 1.63
C PRO A 25 -6.44 1.94 0.97
N LYS A 26 -6.24 3.05 0.27
CA LYS A 26 -7.23 3.55 -0.68
C LYS A 26 -7.12 2.74 -1.97
N VAL A 27 -8.18 2.03 -2.31
CA VAL A 27 -8.27 1.23 -3.54
C VAL A 27 -8.80 2.12 -4.67
N LYS A 28 -8.06 2.24 -5.76
CA LYS A 28 -8.49 2.94 -6.98
C LYS A 28 -8.37 2.02 -8.18
N PRO A 29 -9.37 1.94 -9.06
CA PRO A 29 -9.17 1.29 -10.37
C PRO A 29 -8.18 2.12 -11.19
N GLN A 30 -7.15 1.48 -11.74
CA GLN A 30 -6.15 2.15 -12.60
C GLN A 30 -6.34 1.78 -14.06
N THR A 31 -6.58 0.50 -14.35
CA THR A 31 -6.92 0.01 -15.69
C THR A 31 -8.04 -1.03 -15.60
N ARG A 32 -8.46 -1.58 -16.74
CA ARG A 32 -9.51 -2.62 -16.79
C ARG A 32 -9.18 -3.88 -15.97
N SER A 33 -7.90 -4.15 -15.72
CA SER A 33 -7.42 -5.36 -15.03
C SER A 33 -6.56 -5.07 -13.80
N THR A 34 -6.28 -3.80 -13.47
CA THR A 34 -5.40 -3.43 -12.36
C THR A 34 -5.99 -2.38 -11.42
N PHE A 35 -5.60 -2.50 -10.17
CA PHE A 35 -5.97 -1.64 -9.07
C PHE A 35 -4.72 -0.98 -8.49
N LEU A 36 -4.82 0.30 -8.20
CA LEU A 36 -3.85 1.07 -7.44
C LEU A 36 -4.28 1.10 -5.97
N LEU A 37 -3.45 0.52 -5.11
CA LEU A 37 -3.57 0.62 -3.66
C LEU A 37 -2.64 1.70 -3.15
N ILE A 38 -3.16 2.65 -2.40
CA ILE A 38 -2.37 3.74 -1.80
C ILE A 38 -2.43 3.58 -0.28
N PHE A 39 -1.28 3.27 0.32
CA PHE A 39 -1.10 3.18 1.76
C PHE A 39 -0.44 4.46 2.27
N GLU A 40 -0.98 5.03 3.34
CA GLU A 40 -0.45 6.23 3.98
C GLU A 40 -0.07 5.89 5.42
N GLY A 41 1.22 5.99 5.72
CA GLY A 41 1.80 5.83 7.06
C GLY A 41 2.36 7.14 7.58
N LYS A 42 2.43 7.27 8.90
CA LYS A 42 3.07 8.39 9.58
C LYS A 42 4.21 7.84 10.43
N GLY A 43 5.40 8.37 10.22
CA GLY A 43 6.56 8.13 11.07
C GLY A 43 6.93 9.40 11.81
N THR A 44 7.60 9.26 12.95
CA THR A 44 8.24 10.39 13.64
C THR A 44 9.74 10.25 13.45
N THR A 45 10.38 11.31 12.95
CA THR A 45 11.83 11.35 12.79
C THR A 45 12.50 11.58 14.15
N ALA A 46 13.81 11.34 14.25
CA ALA A 46 14.58 11.56 15.47
C ALA A 46 14.46 13.00 16.03
N ASN A 47 14.13 13.96 15.15
CA ASN A 47 13.98 15.38 15.50
C ASN A 47 12.53 15.75 15.89
N GLY A 48 11.65 14.76 16.09
CA GLY A 48 10.25 14.98 16.47
C GLY A 48 9.32 15.43 15.35
N GLN A 49 9.80 15.50 14.10
CA GLN A 49 8.97 15.88 12.95
C GLN A 49 8.20 14.67 12.42
N THR A 50 6.95 14.88 12.02
CA THR A 50 6.14 13.85 11.36
C THR A 50 6.51 13.73 9.89
N ILE A 51 6.96 12.56 9.46
CA ILE A 51 7.18 12.22 8.06
C ILE A 51 6.04 11.34 7.54
N ARG A 52 5.58 11.58 6.31
CA ARG A 52 4.50 10.82 5.69
C ARG A 52 5.06 9.82 4.71
N HIS A 53 4.89 8.54 5.00
CA HIS A 53 5.26 7.47 4.08
C HIS A 53 4.06 7.12 3.21
N THR A 54 4.21 7.26 1.90
CA THR A 54 3.16 6.85 0.95
C THR A 54 3.66 5.68 0.11
N ILE A 55 2.98 4.54 0.20
CA ILE A 55 3.27 3.36 -0.61
C ILE A 55 2.16 3.19 -1.64
N ARG A 56 2.53 3.02 -2.90
CA ARG A 56 1.62 2.77 -4.02
C ARG A 56 1.90 1.39 -4.58
N ALA A 57 0.93 0.49 -4.50
CA ALA A 57 1.01 -0.83 -5.08
C ALA A 57 0.04 -0.94 -6.26
N ILE A 58 0.55 -1.30 -7.44
CA ILE A 58 -0.28 -1.70 -8.58
C ILE A 58 -0.48 -3.20 -8.50
N VAL A 59 -1.73 -3.64 -8.55
CA VAL A 59 -2.14 -5.01 -8.28
C VAL A 59 -3.12 -5.47 -9.36
N THR A 60 -3.00 -6.70 -9.83
CA THR A 60 -4.02 -7.29 -10.71
C THR A 60 -5.27 -7.66 -9.92
N ALA A 61 -6.37 -7.97 -10.63
CA ALA A 61 -7.60 -8.48 -10.02
C ALA A 61 -7.37 -9.76 -9.17
N ASP A 62 -6.36 -10.54 -9.51
CA ASP A 62 -5.97 -11.80 -8.87
C ASP A 62 -5.07 -11.59 -7.64
N GLY A 63 -4.70 -10.34 -7.33
CA GLY A 63 -3.87 -9.99 -6.19
C GLY A 63 -2.37 -10.04 -6.44
N LYS A 64 -1.93 -10.17 -7.71
CA LYS A 64 -0.51 -10.09 -8.05
C LYS A 64 -0.05 -8.64 -8.05
N ILE A 65 0.92 -8.30 -7.20
CA ILE A 65 1.55 -6.98 -7.20
C ILE A 65 2.48 -6.88 -8.41
N THR A 66 2.21 -5.97 -9.34
CA THR A 66 3.02 -5.76 -10.55
C THR A 66 4.06 -4.66 -10.36
N LYS A 67 3.74 -3.66 -9.52
CA LYS A 67 4.64 -2.56 -9.22
C LYS A 67 4.41 -2.07 -7.80
N LEU A 68 5.48 -1.71 -7.11
CA LEU A 68 5.45 -1.13 -5.78
C LEU A 68 6.36 0.10 -5.79
N THR A 69 5.83 1.26 -5.39
CA THR A 69 6.60 2.49 -5.24
C THR A 69 6.37 3.09 -3.87
N SER A 70 7.42 3.72 -3.34
CA SER A 70 7.40 4.36 -2.02
C SER A 70 7.85 5.82 -2.14
N SER A 71 7.17 6.73 -1.47
CA SER A 71 7.56 8.13 -1.29
C SER A 71 7.64 8.44 0.20
N ARG A 72 8.56 9.33 0.58
CA ARG A 72 8.76 9.82 1.96
C ARG A 72 8.60 11.33 2.00
#